data_AF-A0A433S916-F1
#
_entry.id   AF-A0A433S916-F1
#
_cell.length_a   1.000
_cell.length_b   1.000
_cell.length_c   1.000
_cell.angle_alpha   90.00
_cell.angle_beta   90.00
_cell.angle_gamma   90.00
#
_symmetry.space_group_name_H-M   'P 1'
#
loop_
_entity.id
_entity.type
_entity.pdbx_description
1 polymer ?
#
loop_
_entity_poly.entity_id
_entity_poly.type
_entity_poly.pdbx_seq_one_letter_code
_entity_poly.pdbx_strand_id
1 'polypeptide(L)'
;MTDSPDFSSVGRYAKSLADDLLFTRMAEAIFSACEDIGFITQADLSPVPPTMTDEEFRVLITAALKARVQEMFDNRSSEEIEIDVNAQIESGFGRMLLYAVFLSFAEHNIFFVKR
;
A
#
# COMPACT_ATOMS: atom_id res chain seq x y z
N MET A 1 45.65 7.09 11.64
CA MET A 1 44.55 6.20 11.20
C MET A 1 43.35 7.09 11.05
N THR A 2 42.92 7.36 9.81
CA THR A 2 41.69 8.11 9.55
C THR A 2 40.55 7.10 9.55
N ASP A 3 39.69 7.16 10.56
CA ASP A 3 38.45 6.38 10.57
C ASP A 3 37.64 6.76 9.34
N SER A 4 37.31 5.77 8.52
CA SER A 4 36.41 5.95 7.38
C SER A 4 35.07 6.48 7.88
N PRO A 5 34.41 7.38 7.14
CA PRO A 5 33.10 7.88 7.56
C PRO A 5 32.08 6.74 7.66
N ASP A 6 31.35 6.68 8.79
CA ASP A 6 30.24 5.74 8.98
C ASP A 6 28.97 6.27 8.31
N PHE A 7 28.61 5.67 7.17
CA PHE A 7 27.41 6.00 6.41
C PHE A 7 26.18 5.17 6.79
N SER A 8 26.25 4.33 7.84
CA SER A 8 25.14 3.46 8.23
C SER A 8 23.87 4.23 8.60
N SER A 9 24.00 5.41 9.20
CA SER A 9 22.90 6.32 9.51
C SER A 9 22.23 6.88 8.26
N VAL A 10 23.01 7.30 7.27
CA VAL A 10 22.53 7.80 5.98
C VAL A 10 21.79 6.70 5.22
N GLY A 11 22.34 5.48 5.19
CA GLY A 11 21.70 4.33 4.57
C GLY A 11 20.36 3.97 5.22
N ARG A 12 20.27 3.99 6.56
CA ARG A 12 19.01 3.76 7.29
C ARG A 12 17.97 4.84 6.99
N TYR A 13 18.38 6.11 6.96
CA TYR A 13 17.50 7.22 6.64
C TYR A 13 16.94 7.12 5.22
N ALA A 14 17.80 6.88 4.23
CA ALA A 14 17.39 6.73 2.83
C ALA A 14 16.39 5.58 2.64
N LYS A 15 16.60 4.46 3.34
CA LYS A 15 15.66 3.33 3.34
C LYS A 15 14.30 3.74 3.92
N SER A 16 14.28 4.40 5.07
CA SER A 16 13.02 4.85 5.70
C SER A 16 12.22 5.75 4.76
N LEU A 17 12.89 6.71 4.12
CA LEU A 17 12.22 7.63 3.18
C LEU A 17 11.65 6.89 1.96
N ALA A 18 12.38 5.90 1.43
CA ALA A 18 11.88 5.07 0.34
C ALA A 18 10.68 4.21 0.78
N ASP A 19 10.74 3.63 1.98
CA ASP A 19 9.64 2.84 2.55
C ASP A 19 8.38 3.73 2.75
N ASP A 20 8.54 4.96 3.23
CA ASP A 20 7.45 5.94 3.40
C ASP A 20 6.80 6.34 2.07
N LEU A 21 7.62 6.56 1.03
CA LEU A 21 7.14 6.88 -0.31
C LEU A 21 6.34 5.71 -0.90
N LEU A 22 6.87 4.49 -0.80
CA LEU A 22 6.16 3.29 -1.25
C LEU A 22 4.83 3.12 -0.52
N PHE A 23 4.82 3.32 0.80
CA PHE A 23 3.59 3.24 1.59
C PHE A 23 2.56 4.27 1.14
N THR A 24 2.99 5.52 0.91
CA THR A 24 2.13 6.61 0.44
C THR A 24 1.49 6.26 -0.90
N ARG A 25 2.26 5.76 -1.87
CA ARG A 25 1.74 5.35 -3.20
C ARG A 25 0.73 4.22 -3.11
N MET A 26 0.98 3.24 -2.26
CA MET A 26 0.03 2.15 -2.02
C MET A 26 -1.27 2.68 -1.41
N ALA A 27 -1.19 3.59 -0.44
CA ALA A 27 -2.35 4.20 0.18
C ALA A 27 -3.17 5.00 -0.85
N GLU A 28 -2.54 5.85 -1.66
CA GLU A 28 -3.22 6.60 -2.74
C GLU A 28 -3.97 5.66 -3.70
N ALA A 29 -3.34 4.57 -4.12
CA ALA A 29 -3.95 3.58 -5.00
C ALA A 29 -5.15 2.85 -4.36
N ILE A 30 -5.03 2.48 -3.08
CA ILE A 30 -6.13 1.87 -2.32
C ILE A 30 -7.30 2.84 -2.16
N PHE A 31 -7.02 4.11 -1.86
CA PHE A 31 -8.05 5.14 -1.74
C PHE A 31 -8.87 5.26 -3.03
N SER A 32 -8.19 5.40 -4.18
CA SER A 32 -8.85 5.49 -5.49
C SER A 32 -9.66 4.22 -5.80
N ALA A 33 -9.08 3.04 -5.57
CA ALA A 33 -9.76 1.78 -5.84
C ALA A 33 -10.99 1.57 -4.93
N CYS A 34 -10.95 2.04 -3.69
CA CYS A 34 -12.10 2.06 -2.79
C CYS A 34 -13.25 2.90 -3.37
N GLU A 35 -12.97 4.09 -3.89
CA GLU A 35 -13.98 4.94 -4.53
C GLU A 35 -14.58 4.25 -5.77
N ASP A 36 -13.74 3.63 -6.60
CA ASP A 36 -14.16 2.93 -7.82
C ASP A 36 -15.11 1.75 -7.54
N ILE A 37 -14.88 1.01 -6.45
CA ILE A 37 -15.72 -0.13 -6.06
C ILE A 37 -16.87 0.27 -5.10
N GLY A 38 -17.11 1.57 -4.91
CA GLY A 38 -18.30 2.09 -4.25
C GLY A 38 -18.20 2.24 -2.73
N PHE A 39 -17.00 2.21 -2.15
CA PHE A 39 -16.81 2.71 -0.80
C PHE A 39 -16.90 4.24 -0.78
N ILE A 40 -17.39 4.77 0.34
CA ILE A 40 -17.34 6.20 0.65
C ILE A 40 -16.55 6.42 1.92
N THR A 41 -15.96 7.61 2.02
CA THR A 41 -15.31 8.06 3.24
C THR A 41 -16.35 8.63 4.22
N GLN A 42 -16.19 8.32 5.50
CA GLN A 42 -16.90 8.94 6.60
C GLN A 42 -15.90 9.41 7.64
N ALA A 43 -16.18 10.54 8.28
CA ALA A 43 -15.52 10.98 9.49
C ALA A 43 -16.28 10.42 10.71
N ASP A 44 -15.60 10.25 11.85
CA ASP A 44 -16.18 9.89 13.15
C ASP A 44 -16.67 8.44 13.35
N LEU A 45 -16.06 7.47 12.67
CA LEU A 45 -16.27 6.05 12.97
C LEU A 45 -15.16 5.48 13.88
N SER A 46 -15.49 4.39 14.57
CA SER A 46 -14.48 3.59 15.27
C SER A 46 -13.54 2.93 14.25
N PRO A 47 -12.23 2.78 14.53
CA PRO A 47 -11.28 2.14 13.62
C PRO A 47 -11.59 0.66 13.44
N VAL A 48 -12.47 0.38 12.49
CA VAL A 48 -12.76 -0.96 12.01
C VAL A 48 -12.44 -0.95 10.52
N PRO A 49 -11.55 -1.84 10.04
CA PRO A 49 -11.37 -2.01 8.61
C PRO A 49 -12.72 -2.30 7.95
N PRO A 50 -12.97 -1.80 6.74
CA PRO A 50 -14.19 -2.10 6.03
C PRO A 50 -14.38 -3.61 5.90
N THR A 51 -15.63 -4.08 6.09
CA THR A 51 -15.97 -5.44 5.69
C THR A 51 -15.98 -5.49 4.17
N MET A 52 -15.16 -6.34 3.59
CA MET A 52 -15.00 -6.50 2.15
C MET A 52 -15.13 -7.97 1.74
N THR A 53 -15.63 -8.20 0.55
CA THR A 53 -15.64 -9.49 -0.13
C THR A 53 -14.23 -9.86 -0.59
N ASP A 54 -14.00 -11.15 -0.89
CA ASP A 54 -12.70 -11.59 -1.44
C ASP A 54 -12.37 -10.93 -2.79
N GLU A 55 -13.39 -10.54 -3.56
CA GLU A 55 -13.21 -9.84 -4.83
C GLU A 55 -12.77 -8.39 -4.61
N GLU A 56 -13.43 -7.66 -3.70
CA GLU A 56 -13.00 -6.30 -3.31
C GLU A 56 -11.59 -6.34 -2.72
N PHE A 57 -11.29 -7.34 -1.88
CA PHE A 57 -9.94 -7.57 -1.39
C PHE A 57 -8.93 -7.71 -2.54
N ARG A 58 -9.23 -8.54 -3.55
CA ARG A 58 -8.38 -8.75 -4.72
C ARG A 58 -8.16 -7.47 -5.51
N VAL A 59 -9.20 -6.65 -5.71
CA VAL A 59 -9.07 -5.36 -6.39
C VAL A 59 -8.13 -4.43 -5.63
N LEU A 60 -8.36 -4.25 -4.32
CA LEU A 60 -7.59 -3.33 -3.49
C LEU A 60 -6.12 -3.77 -3.37
N ILE A 61 -5.85 -5.06 -3.15
CA ILE A 61 -4.47 -5.53 -3.05
C ILE A 61 -3.74 -5.43 -4.39
N THR A 62 -4.44 -5.68 -5.50
CA THR A 62 -3.87 -5.53 -6.85
C THR A 62 -3.48 -4.07 -7.10
N ALA A 63 -4.35 -3.12 -6.76
CA ALA A 63 -4.06 -1.70 -6.89
C ALA A 63 -2.82 -1.28 -6.09
N ALA A 64 -2.75 -1.71 -4.83
CA ALA A 64 -1.62 -1.43 -3.96
C ALA A 64 -0.29 -1.99 -4.50
N LEU A 65 -0.28 -3.27 -4.85
CA LEU A 65 0.94 -3.93 -5.33
C LEU A 65 1.40 -3.37 -6.68
N LYS A 66 0.48 -3.02 -7.58
CA LYS A 66 0.82 -2.33 -8.83
C LYS A 66 1.50 -0.99 -8.57
N ALA A 67 0.93 -0.16 -7.70
CA ALA A 67 1.52 1.13 -7.34
C ALA A 67 2.92 0.96 -6.74
N ARG A 68 3.10 -0.03 -5.85
CA ARG A 68 4.41 -0.36 -5.28
C ARG A 68 5.43 -0.76 -6.35
N VAL A 69 5.05 -1.68 -7.24
CA VAL A 69 5.98 -2.19 -8.28
C VAL A 69 6.33 -1.08 -9.26
N GLN A 70 5.38 -0.22 -9.64
CA GLN A 70 5.62 0.93 -10.50
C GLN A 70 6.60 1.92 -9.86
N GLU A 71 6.39 2.29 -8.60
CA GLU A 71 7.30 3.21 -7.88
C GLU A 71 8.69 2.60 -7.66
N MET A 72 8.81 1.28 -7.52
CA MET A 72 10.11 0.61 -7.40
C MET A 72 10.83 0.42 -8.75
N PHE A 73 10.09 0.31 -9.85
CA PHE A 73 10.61 -0.14 -11.14
C PHE A 73 9.95 0.58 -12.32
N ASP A 74 10.45 1.77 -12.64
CA ASP A 74 9.93 2.64 -13.71
C ASP A 74 9.96 2.04 -15.13
N ASN A 75 10.68 0.94 -15.37
CA ASN A 75 10.94 0.40 -16.72
C ASN A 75 10.33 -0.98 -17.00
N ARG A 76 9.44 -1.49 -16.13
CA ARG A 76 8.82 -2.81 -16.34
C ARG A 76 7.56 -2.71 -17.20
N SER A 77 7.33 -3.74 -18.00
CA SER A 77 6.09 -3.82 -18.78
C SER A 77 4.89 -4.09 -17.87
N SER A 78 3.68 -3.69 -18.28
CA SER A 78 2.45 -3.97 -17.54
C SER A 78 2.24 -5.47 -17.30
N GLU A 79 2.66 -6.32 -18.23
CA GLU A 79 2.53 -7.79 -18.13
C GLU A 79 3.47 -8.37 -17.06
N GLU A 80 4.70 -7.87 -16.97
CA GLU A 80 5.64 -8.26 -15.92
C GLU A 80 5.15 -7.84 -14.53
N ILE A 81 4.51 -6.67 -14.43
CA ILE A 81 3.91 -6.18 -13.19
C ILE A 81 2.75 -7.10 -12.78
N GLU A 82 1.87 -7.48 -13.70
CA GLU A 82 0.74 -8.38 -13.41
C GLU A 82 1.19 -9.74 -12.87
N ILE A 83 2.23 -10.33 -13.46
CA ILE A 83 2.76 -11.63 -13.01
C ILE A 83 3.27 -11.54 -11.56
N ASP A 84 4.05 -10.50 -11.24
CA ASP A 84 4.61 -10.30 -9.90
C ASP A 84 3.55 -10.00 -8.85
N VAL A 85 2.52 -9.23 -9.22
CA VAL A 85 1.40 -8.91 -8.34
C VAL A 85 0.63 -10.19 -8.00
N ASN A 86 0.30 -11.00 -9.01
CA ASN A 86 -0.42 -12.26 -8.81
C ASN A 86 0.38 -13.24 -7.92
N ALA A 87 1.69 -13.38 -8.15
CA ALA A 87 2.55 -14.22 -7.31
C ALA A 87 2.58 -13.75 -5.84
N GLN A 88 2.62 -12.44 -5.60
CA GLN A 88 2.59 -11.87 -4.25
C GLN A 88 1.24 -12.12 -3.56
N ILE A 89 0.12 -12.01 -4.29
CA ILE A 89 -1.22 -12.31 -3.75
C ILE A 89 -1.32 -13.79 -3.38
N GLU A 90 -0.86 -14.70 -4.25
CA GLU A 90 -0.86 -16.14 -4.00
C GLU A 90 0.00 -16.53 -2.79
N SER A 91 1.10 -15.81 -2.55
CA SER A 91 1.95 -16.01 -1.36
C SER A 91 1.32 -15.56 -0.03
N GLY A 92 0.14 -14.93 -0.07
CA GLY A 92 -0.60 -14.48 1.12
C GLY A 92 -0.15 -13.13 1.68
N PHE A 93 0.69 -12.38 0.97
CA PHE A 93 1.26 -11.11 1.43
C PHE A 93 0.24 -9.95 1.55
N GLY A 94 -1.01 -10.15 1.10
CA GLY A 94 -1.94 -9.06 0.85
C GLY A 94 -2.79 -8.53 2.01
N ARG A 95 -3.22 -9.40 2.94
CA ARG A 95 -4.17 -9.00 4.00
C ARG A 95 -3.57 -8.04 5.02
N MET A 96 -2.34 -8.29 5.44
CA MET A 96 -1.64 -7.41 6.40
C MET A 96 -1.32 -6.05 5.80
N LEU A 97 -0.98 -6.00 4.51
CA LEU A 97 -0.72 -4.74 3.80
C LEU A 97 -1.96 -3.85 3.78
N LEU A 98 -3.11 -4.40 3.35
CA LEU A 98 -4.35 -3.63 3.36
C LEU A 98 -4.74 -3.19 4.77
N TYR A 99 -4.58 -4.07 5.77
CA TYR A 99 -4.87 -3.72 7.16
C TYR A 99 -4.01 -2.56 7.66
N ALA A 100 -2.71 -2.57 7.37
CA ALA A 100 -1.80 -1.48 7.73
C ALA A 100 -2.20 -0.15 7.07
N VAL A 101 -2.61 -0.18 5.80
CA VAL A 101 -3.09 1.02 5.09
C VAL A 101 -4.40 1.53 5.68
N PHE A 102 -5.38 0.66 5.96
CA PHE A 102 -6.64 1.08 6.59
C PHE A 102 -6.44 1.63 8.00
N LEU A 103 -5.50 1.08 8.78
CA LEU A 103 -5.10 1.65 10.06
C LEU A 103 -4.52 3.06 9.88
N SER A 104 -3.62 3.26 8.91
CA SER A 104 -3.06 4.59 8.62
C SER A 104 -4.15 5.59 8.22
N PHE A 105 -5.16 5.18 7.46
CA PHE A 105 -6.31 6.04 7.16
C PHE A 105 -7.11 6.39 8.41
N ALA A 106 -7.37 5.41 9.27
CA ALA A 106 -8.09 5.61 10.53
C ALA A 106 -7.35 6.57 11.48
N GLU A 107 -6.01 6.52 11.54
CA GLU A 107 -5.18 7.48 12.29
C GLU A 107 -5.36 8.93 11.80
N HIS A 108 -5.79 9.10 10.54
CA HIS A 108 -6.09 10.39 9.92
C HIS A 108 -7.60 10.69 9.86
N ASN A 109 -8.43 9.95 10.61
CA ASN A 109 -9.89 10.06 10.65
C ASN A 109 -10.59 9.80 9.30
N ILE A 110 -9.99 8.95 8.46
CA ILE A 110 -10.56 8.52 7.18
C ILE A 110 -11.04 7.07 7.35
N PHE A 111 -12.36 6.87 7.31
CA PHE A 111 -12.98 5.55 7.43
C PHE A 111 -13.74 5.21 6.16
N PHE A 112 -13.61 3.98 5.68
CA PHE A 112 -14.30 3.50 4.47
C PHE A 112 -15.53 2.70 4.85
N VAL A 113 -16.68 3.07 4.30
CA VAL A 113 -17.93 2.33 4.45
C VAL A 113 -18.56 2.06 3.09
N LYS A 114 -19.26 0.94 2.97
CA LYS A 114 -19.94 0.55 1.75
C LYS A 114 -21.26 1.32 1.64
N ARG A 115 -21.55 1.84 0.44
CA ARG A 115 -22.87 2.43 0.13
C ARG A 115 -24.00 1.40 0.22
#